data_AF-A0A9E8KKN8-F1
#
_entry.id   AF-A0A9E8KKN8-F1
#
_cell.length_a   1.000
_cell.length_b   1.000
_cell.length_c   1.000
_cell.angle_alpha   90.00
_cell.angle_beta   90.00
_cell.angle_gamma   90.00
#
_symmetry.space_group_name_H-M   'P 1'
#
loop_
_entity.id
_entity.type
_entity.pdbx_description
1 polymer ?
#
loop_
_entity_poly.entity_id
_entity_poly.type
_entity_poly.pdbx_seq_one_letter_code
_entity_poly.pdbx_strand_id
1 'polypeptide(L)'
;MSQGNEVFAKKYLSENYDCDEYLSKYEDGYYHKESYLQLLLPVSEVSIDSKTEHLVIGHAGADGIEFCFRIHKPGIWAYHPMEGRFQKVAVSISKLIEGWHSGAIKV
;
A
#
# COMPACT_ATOMS: atom_id res chain seq x y z
N MET A 1 14.84 12.76 20.11
CA MET A 1 15.04 13.44 18.81
C MET A 1 14.23 12.80 17.66
N SER A 2 13.12 12.08 17.94
CA SER A 2 12.43 11.22 16.97
C SER A 2 11.21 11.85 16.28
N GLN A 3 10.50 12.78 16.95
CA GLN A 3 9.21 13.29 16.43
C GLN A 3 9.33 14.15 15.16
N GLY A 4 10.46 14.82 14.92
CA GLY A 4 10.62 15.70 13.76
C GLY A 4 10.62 14.93 12.43
N ASN A 5 11.40 13.86 12.33
CA ASN A 5 11.54 13.08 11.10
C ASN A 5 10.23 12.39 10.69
N GLU A 6 9.47 11.88 11.66
CA GLU A 6 8.20 11.20 11.39
C GLU A 6 7.16 12.17 10.80
N VAL A 7 7.10 13.40 11.32
CA VAL A 7 6.19 14.45 10.81
C VAL A 7 6.54 14.83 9.37
N PHE A 8 7.83 14.98 9.04
CA PHE A 8 8.26 15.28 7.67
C PHE A 8 7.94 14.13 6.70
N ALA A 9 8.17 12.88 7.11
CA ALA A 9 7.86 11.72 6.29
C ALA A 9 6.35 11.61 6.02
N LYS A 10 5.50 11.67 7.06
CA LYS A 10 4.04 11.61 6.92
C LYS A 10 3.51 12.73 6.03
N LYS A 11 4.04 13.95 6.19
CA LYS A 11 3.69 15.09 5.33
C LYS A 11 4.03 14.83 3.86
N TYR A 12 5.27 14.39 3.58
CA TYR A 12 5.69 14.07 2.21
C TYR A 12 4.78 13.00 1.58
N LEU A 13 4.41 11.96 2.33
CA LEU A 13 3.50 10.93 1.86
C LEU A 13 2.13 11.51 1.49
N SER A 14 1.52 12.30 2.37
CA SER A 14 0.20 12.92 2.12
C SER A 14 0.20 13.92 0.96
N GLU A 15 1.32 14.57 0.67
CA GLU A 15 1.42 15.55 -0.42
C GLU A 15 1.58 14.89 -1.80
N ASN A 16 2.11 13.66 -1.86
CA ASN A 16 2.45 12.99 -3.12
C ASN A 16 1.56 11.77 -3.42
N TYR A 17 1.01 11.14 -2.38
CA TYR A 17 0.22 9.92 -2.47
C TYR A 17 -1.14 10.08 -1.79
N ASP A 18 -2.17 9.47 -2.39
CA ASP A 18 -3.54 9.42 -1.88
C ASP A 18 -3.68 8.44 -0.69
N CYS A 19 -2.92 8.68 0.38
CA CYS A 19 -2.68 7.73 1.47
C CYS A 19 -3.26 8.14 2.83
N ASP A 20 -4.17 9.11 2.88
CA ASP A 20 -4.76 9.60 4.13
C ASP A 20 -5.47 8.49 4.93
N GLU A 21 -6.19 7.59 4.23
CA GLU A 21 -6.83 6.44 4.87
C GLU A 21 -5.80 5.50 5.51
N TYR A 22 -4.66 5.31 4.84
CA TYR A 22 -3.57 4.48 5.36
C TYR A 22 -3.03 5.07 6.65
N LEU A 23 -2.61 6.34 6.60
CA LEU A 23 -1.97 7.03 7.72
C LEU A 23 -2.91 7.24 8.92
N SER A 24 -4.22 7.26 8.70
CA SER A 24 -5.20 7.51 9.77
C SER A 24 -5.78 6.25 10.43
N LYS A 25 -5.86 5.13 9.70
CA LYS A 25 -6.56 3.92 10.18
C LYS A 25 -5.73 2.64 10.12
N TYR A 26 -4.69 2.63 9.31
CA TYR A 26 -3.93 1.43 8.99
C TYR A 26 -2.42 1.66 9.12
N GLU A 27 -1.99 2.65 9.92
CA GLU A 27 -0.57 2.95 10.12
C GLU A 27 0.19 1.80 10.81
N ASP A 28 -0.49 0.96 11.58
CA ASP A 28 0.06 -0.26 12.18
C ASP A 28 0.00 -1.48 11.21
N GLY A 29 -0.46 -1.27 9.98
CA GLY A 29 -0.66 -2.31 8.98
C GLY A 29 -1.95 -3.11 9.17
N TYR A 30 -2.08 -4.18 8.39
CA TYR A 30 -3.22 -5.08 8.44
C TYR A 30 -2.79 -6.51 8.11
N TYR A 31 -2.93 -7.40 9.10
CA TYR A 31 -2.67 -8.82 8.93
C TYR A 31 -3.97 -9.57 8.61
N HIS A 32 -4.02 -10.17 7.43
CA HIS A 32 -5.12 -11.00 6.98
C HIS A 32 -4.95 -12.44 7.50
N LYS A 33 -5.64 -12.74 8.61
CA LYS A 33 -5.49 -14.00 9.34
C LYS A 33 -5.81 -15.25 8.51
N GLU A 34 -6.84 -15.21 7.67
CA GLU A 34 -7.29 -16.39 6.94
C GLU A 34 -6.27 -16.88 5.91
N SER A 35 -5.56 -15.95 5.27
CA SER A 35 -4.50 -16.26 4.31
C SER A 35 -3.09 -16.18 4.91
N TYR A 36 -2.97 -16.00 6.23
CA TYR A 36 -1.72 -15.79 6.95
C TYR A 36 -0.79 -14.73 6.31
N LEU A 37 -1.38 -13.64 5.80
CA LEU A 37 -0.69 -12.65 4.97
C LEU A 37 -0.66 -11.29 5.65
N GLN A 38 0.52 -10.66 5.69
CA GLN A 38 0.64 -9.22 5.98
C GLN A 38 0.17 -8.44 4.74
N LEU A 39 -1.15 -8.18 4.67
CA LEU A 39 -1.77 -7.55 3.50
C LEU A 39 -1.37 -6.07 3.38
N LEU A 40 -1.25 -5.37 4.52
CA LEU A 40 -0.70 -4.03 4.60
C LEU A 40 0.46 -3.98 5.60
N LEU A 41 1.58 -3.38 5.23
CA LEU A 41 2.73 -3.15 6.10
C LEU A 41 2.42 -2.04 7.12
N PRO A 42 3.05 -2.06 8.32
CA PRO A 42 3.08 -0.89 9.19
C PRO A 42 3.90 0.24 8.55
N VAL A 43 3.63 1.48 8.95
CA VAL A 43 4.28 2.69 8.39
C VAL A 43 5.79 2.71 8.63
N SER A 44 6.29 1.97 9.64
CA SER A 44 7.71 1.78 9.88
C SER A 44 8.40 0.89 8.84
N GLU A 45 7.64 0.16 8.02
CA GLU A 45 8.14 -0.83 7.06
C GLU A 45 7.80 -0.49 5.60
N VAL A 46 6.96 0.54 5.36
CA VAL A 46 6.70 0.99 3.98
C VAL A 46 7.96 1.56 3.34
N SER A 47 8.04 1.42 2.02
CA SER A 47 9.17 1.94 1.25
C SER A 47 8.70 2.53 -0.06
N ILE A 48 9.47 3.49 -0.58
CA ILE A 48 9.25 4.05 -1.92
C ILE A 48 10.22 3.34 -2.85
N ASP A 49 9.70 2.70 -3.90
CA ASP A 49 10.54 2.26 -4.99
C ASP A 49 10.97 3.49 -5.81
N SER A 50 12.26 3.79 -5.81
CA SER A 50 12.81 4.97 -6.50
C SER A 50 12.81 4.86 -8.02
N LYS A 51 12.70 3.64 -8.57
CA LYS A 51 12.70 3.39 -10.02
C LYS A 51 11.32 3.60 -10.61
N THR A 52 10.28 3.20 -9.90
CA THR A 52 8.89 3.27 -10.37
C THR A 52 8.02 4.27 -9.62
N GLU A 53 8.58 4.95 -8.62
CA GLU A 53 7.98 6.05 -7.84
C GLU A 53 6.62 5.65 -7.22
N HIS A 54 6.56 4.43 -6.68
CA HIS A 54 5.39 3.95 -5.93
C HIS A 54 5.74 3.69 -4.47
N LEU A 55 4.79 4.02 -3.60
CA LEU A 55 4.85 3.71 -2.17
C LEU A 55 4.31 2.29 -1.95
N VAL A 56 5.17 1.35 -1.61
CA VAL A 56 4.81 -0.02 -1.26
C VAL A 56 4.18 -0.02 0.14
N ILE A 57 2.93 -0.48 0.21
CA ILE A 57 2.14 -0.51 1.45
C ILE A 57 1.74 -1.92 1.87
N GLY A 58 2.11 -2.95 1.11
CA GLY A 58 1.61 -4.30 1.34
C GLY A 58 2.03 -5.28 0.25
N HIS A 59 1.71 -6.56 0.46
CA HIS A 59 2.05 -7.63 -0.47
C HIS A 59 0.83 -8.53 -0.71
N ALA A 60 0.71 -9.06 -1.93
CA ALA A 60 -0.33 -10.03 -2.26
C ALA A 60 0.03 -11.47 -1.85
N GLY A 61 1.28 -11.72 -1.45
CA GLY A 61 1.76 -13.05 -1.04
C GLY A 61 2.08 -13.99 -2.20
N ALA A 62 2.00 -13.53 -3.45
CA ALA A 62 2.33 -14.30 -4.65
C ALA A 62 3.15 -13.44 -5.64
N ASP A 63 4.06 -14.08 -6.38
CA ASP A 63 4.83 -13.52 -7.50
C ASP A 63 5.54 -12.18 -7.25
N GLY A 64 5.82 -11.86 -5.99
CA GLY A 64 6.38 -10.58 -5.58
C GLY A 64 5.44 -9.39 -5.81
N ILE A 65 4.14 -9.63 -6.01
CA ILE A 65 3.17 -8.57 -6.25
C ILE A 65 3.02 -7.69 -5.02
N GLU A 66 3.16 -6.38 -5.25
CA GLU A 66 3.12 -5.34 -4.23
C GLU A 66 1.81 -4.55 -4.33
N PHE A 67 1.19 -4.28 -3.20
CA PHE A 67 0.17 -3.25 -3.11
C PHE A 67 0.83 -1.90 -2.88
N CYS A 68 0.42 -0.90 -3.65
CA CYS A 68 1.08 0.39 -3.63
C CYS A 68 0.14 1.57 -3.90
N PHE A 69 0.55 2.74 -3.42
CA PHE A 69 0.10 4.02 -3.96
C PHE A 69 1.06 4.49 -5.05
N ARG A 70 0.52 5.20 -6.03
CA ARG A 70 1.30 5.81 -7.11
C ARG A 70 1.25 7.32 -7.00
N ILE A 71 2.36 7.99 -7.28
CA ILE A 71 2.42 9.45 -7.22
C ILE A 71 1.31 10.07 -8.08
N HIS A 72 0.52 10.95 -7.47
CA HIS A 72 -0.60 11.66 -8.09
C HIS A 72 -1.64 10.77 -8.82
N LYS A 73 -1.74 9.48 -8.46
CA LYS A 73 -2.68 8.52 -9.07
C LYS A 73 -3.53 7.88 -7.98
N PRO A 74 -4.81 8.28 -7.84
CA PRO A 74 -5.62 7.90 -6.69
C PRO A 74 -5.99 6.41 -6.67
N GLY A 75 -6.24 5.91 -5.47
CA GLY A 75 -6.56 4.52 -5.17
C GLY A 75 -5.36 3.59 -5.06
N ILE A 76 -5.66 2.31 -4.87
CA ILE A 76 -4.68 1.25 -4.62
C ILE A 76 -4.37 0.49 -5.90
N TRP A 77 -3.08 0.25 -6.11
CA TRP A 77 -2.56 -0.45 -7.26
C TRP A 77 -1.83 -1.72 -6.83
N ALA A 78 -1.88 -2.74 -7.68
CA ALA A 78 -0.98 -3.88 -7.63
C ALA A 78 0.13 -3.67 -8.66
N TYR A 79 1.39 -3.73 -8.23
CA TYR A 79 2.55 -3.74 -9.11
C TYR A 79 2.97 -5.19 -9.38
N HIS A 80 3.08 -5.53 -10.66
CA HIS A 80 3.44 -6.85 -11.16
C HIS A 80 4.90 -6.81 -11.61
N PRO A 81 5.88 -7.18 -10.76
CA PRO A 81 7.30 -6.94 -11.04
C PRO A 81 7.81 -7.71 -12.25
N MET A 82 7.28 -8.92 -12.51
CA MET A 82 7.66 -9.73 -13.67
C MET A 82 7.25 -9.08 -15.01
N GLU A 83 6.15 -8.32 -15.00
CA GLU A 83 5.56 -7.70 -16.19
C GLU A 83 5.86 -6.20 -16.26
N GLY A 84 6.38 -5.61 -15.18
CA GLY A 84 6.61 -4.17 -15.05
C GLY A 84 5.32 -3.33 -15.17
N ARG A 85 4.17 -3.88 -14.79
CA ARG A 85 2.86 -3.21 -14.94
C ARG A 85 2.18 -2.89 -13.63
N PHE A 86 1.33 -1.87 -13.68
CA PHE A 86 0.45 -1.47 -12.58
C PHE A 86 -1.00 -1.77 -12.94
N GLN A 87 -1.73 -2.38 -12.01
CA GLN A 87 -3.16 -2.64 -12.11
C GLN A 87 -3.87 -1.94 -10.95
N LYS A 88 -4.84 -1.05 -11.25
CA LYS A 88 -5.67 -0.49 -10.18
C LYS A 88 -6.59 -1.59 -9.65
N VAL A 89 -6.53 -1.85 -8.35
CA VAL A 89 -7.28 -2.95 -7.71
C VAL A 89 -8.38 -2.43 -6.79
N ALA A 90 -8.19 -1.27 -6.17
CA ALA A 90 -9.20 -0.67 -5.31
C ALA A 90 -9.19 0.86 -5.37
N VAL A 91 -10.30 1.48 -4.96
CA VAL A 91 -10.39 2.94 -4.83
C VAL A 91 -9.91 3.44 -3.47
N SER A 92 -9.76 2.56 -2.49
CA SER A 92 -9.35 2.87 -1.11
C SER A 92 -8.81 1.61 -0.42
N ILE A 93 -8.19 1.75 0.76
CA ILE A 93 -7.71 0.62 1.55
C ILE A 93 -8.86 -0.23 2.07
N SER A 94 -9.91 0.37 2.62
CA SER A 94 -11.09 -0.39 3.06
C SER A 94 -11.64 -1.27 1.93
N LYS A 95 -11.65 -0.74 0.69
CA LYS A 95 -12.08 -1.50 -0.49
C LYS A 95 -11.08 -2.58 -0.93
N LEU A 96 -9.78 -2.37 -0.74
CA LEU A 96 -8.80 -3.45 -0.90
C LEU A 96 -9.09 -4.59 0.09
N ILE A 97 -9.23 -4.28 1.38
CA ILE A 97 -9.44 -5.27 2.43
C ILE A 97 -10.76 -6.03 2.19
N GLU A 98 -11.86 -5.31 1.98
CA GLU A 98 -13.18 -5.91 1.69
C GLU A 98 -13.11 -6.83 0.47
N GLY A 99 -12.52 -6.35 -0.63
CA GLY A 99 -12.42 -7.13 -1.86
C GLY A 99 -11.44 -8.29 -1.77
N TRP A 100 -10.39 -8.20 -0.93
CA TRP A 100 -9.49 -9.31 -0.65
C TRP A 100 -10.21 -10.41 0.14
N HIS A 101 -10.89 -10.04 1.23
CA HIS A 101 -11.73 -10.94 2.02
C HIS A 101 -12.78 -11.66 1.18
N SER A 102 -13.47 -10.93 0.30
CA SER A 102 -14.51 -11.52 -0.55
C SER A 102 -13.96 -12.30 -1.75
N GLY A 103 -12.64 -12.27 -1.98
CA GLY A 103 -12.01 -12.83 -3.18
C GLY A 103 -12.32 -12.10 -4.49
N ALA A 104 -12.88 -10.88 -4.41
CA ALA A 104 -13.18 -10.04 -5.58
C ALA A 104 -11.93 -9.37 -6.16
N ILE A 105 -10.90 -9.14 -5.34
CA ILE A 105 -9.59 -8.68 -5.81
C ILE A 105 -8.86 -9.87 -6.43
N LYS A 106 -8.44 -9.69 -7.69
CA LYS A 106 -7.59 -10.64 -8.42
C LYS A 106 -6.32 -9.92 -8.86
N VAL A 107 -5.20 -10.51 -8.51
CA VAL A 107 -3.85 -10.10 -8.88
C VAL A 107 -3.12 -11.32 -9.40
#